data_AF-A0A959XXR1-F1
#
_entry.id   AF-A0A959XXR1-F1
#
_cell.length_a   1.000
_cell.length_b   1.000
_cell.length_c   1.000
_cell.angle_alpha   90.00
_cell.angle_beta   90.00
_cell.angle_gamma   90.00
#
_symmetry.space_group_name_H-M   'P 1'
#
loop_
_entity.id
_entity.type
_entity.pdbx_description
1 polymer ?
#
loop_
_entity_poly.entity_id
_entity_poly.type
_entity_poly.pdbx_seq_one_letter_code
_entity_poly.pdbx_strand_id
1 'polypeptide(L)' 'MMNKRQPSNNKQDIIRYAGLGTQLMAAIGLAVFTGLKADKWLHTSPVFACVLPLLILFGIFYKLFKETNRPPDHE' A
#
# COMPACT_ATOMS: atom_id res chain seq x y z
N MET A 1 14.65 9.46 -36.33
CA MET A 1 13.72 9.19 -35.21
C MET A 1 14.55 9.05 -33.95
N MET A 2 14.64 10.12 -33.15
CA MET A 2 15.58 10.19 -32.03
C MET A 2 14.93 9.57 -30.78
N ASN A 3 15.29 8.33 -30.47
CA ASN A 3 14.90 7.66 -29.24
C ASN A 3 15.59 8.39 -28.06
N LYS A 4 14.85 9.28 -27.39
CA LYS A 4 15.31 9.88 -26.13
C LYS A 4 15.34 8.77 -25.08
N ARG A 5 16.48 8.10 -24.95
CA ARG A 5 16.77 7.33 -23.75
C ARG A 5 16.85 8.33 -22.61
N GLN A 6 15.76 8.42 -21.86
CA GLN A 6 15.65 9.25 -20.67
C GLN A 6 16.77 8.84 -19.72
N PRO A 7 17.60 9.78 -19.23
CA PRO A 7 18.69 9.45 -18.33
C PRO A 7 18.11 8.80 -17.08
N SER A 8 18.74 7.72 -16.61
CA SER A 8 18.39 7.01 -15.38
C SER A 8 18.46 7.98 -14.20
N ASN A 9 17.33 8.63 -13.90
CA ASN A 9 17.25 9.67 -12.90
C ASN A 9 17.00 9.02 -11.54
N ASN A 10 18.05 8.46 -10.92
CA ASN A 10 17.97 7.82 -9.59
C ASN A 10 17.20 8.68 -8.56
N LYS A 11 17.26 10.01 -8.66
CA LYS A 11 16.50 10.92 -7.79
C LYS A 11 14.98 10.76 -7.97
N GLN A 12 14.52 10.55 -9.19
CA GLN A 12 13.11 10.35 -9.51
C GLN A 12 12.60 9.01 -8.97
N ASP A 13 13.42 7.96 -9.04
CA ASP A 13 13.08 6.67 -8.44
C ASP A 13 12.99 6.77 -6.91
N ILE A 14 13.95 7.46 -6.27
CA ILE A 14 13.91 7.70 -4.82
C ILE A 14 12.64 8.44 -4.41
N ILE A 15 12.27 9.52 -5.12
CA ILE A 15 11.04 10.27 -4.84
C ILE A 15 9.80 9.39 -5.07
N ARG A 16 9.81 8.56 -6.11
CA ARG A 16 8.71 7.62 -6.40
C ARG A 16 8.53 6.61 -5.28
N TYR A 17 9.60 5.98 -4.79
CA TYR A 17 9.55 5.05 -3.68
C TYR A 17 9.17 5.74 -2.36
N ALA A 18 9.65 6.96 -2.11
CA ALA A 18 9.23 7.76 -0.97
C ALA A 18 7.72 8.08 -1.02
N GLY A 19 7.20 8.40 -2.20
CA GLY A 19 5.76 8.61 -2.42
C GLY A 19 4.93 7.35 -2.16
N LEU A 20 5.38 6.20 -2.67
CA LEU A 20 4.74 4.90 -2.41
C LEU A 20 4.77 4.54 -0.91
N GLY A 21 5.91 4.73 -0.24
CA GLY A 21 6.04 4.51 1.20
C GLY A 21 5.12 5.42 2.01
N THR A 22 5.03 6.70 1.63
CA THR A 22 4.12 7.67 2.27
C THR A 22 2.66 7.27 2.09
N GLN A 23 2.28 6.81 0.90
CA GLN A 23 0.93 6.32 0.63
C GLN A 23 0.59 5.10 1.50
N LEU A 24 1.53 4.17 1.68
CA LEU A 24 1.37 3.01 2.56
C LEU A 24 1.23 3.44 4.03
N MET A 25 2.09 4.35 4.48
CA MET A 25 2.11 4.86 5.84
C MET A 25 0.82 5.62 6.18
N ALA A 26 0.35 6.46 5.26
CA ALA A 26 -0.94 7.15 5.37
C ALA A 26 -2.12 6.17 5.39
N ALA A 27 -2.12 5.15 4.53
CA ALA A 27 -3.18 4.14 4.50
C ALA A 27 -3.27 3.35 5.82
N ILE A 28 -2.13 2.90 6.35
CA ILE A 28 -2.06 2.19 7.63
C ILE A 28 -2.48 3.12 8.77
N GLY A 29 -1.97 4.35 8.82
CA GLY A 29 -2.34 5.33 9.83
C GLY A 29 -3.84 5.63 9.85
N LEU A 30 -4.44 5.83 8.68
CA LEU A 30 -5.89 6.00 8.53
C LEU A 30 -6.66 4.79 9.03
N ALA A 31 -6.23 3.58 8.68
CA ALA A 31 -6.90 2.34 9.07
C ALA A 31 -6.86 2.07 10.57
N VAL A 32 -5.72 2.35 11.21
CA VAL A 32 -5.60 2.27 12.67
C VAL A 32 -6.48 3.32 13.32
N PHE A 33 -6.48 4.56 12.82
CA PHE A 33 -7.28 5.63 13.38
C PHE A 33 -8.79 5.38 13.24
N THR A 34 -9.24 4.92 12.08
CA THR A 34 -10.65 4.53 11.87
C THR A 34 -11.01 3.30 12.70
N GLY A 35 -10.12 2.32 12.82
CA GLY A 35 -10.29 1.16 13.68
C GLY A 35 -10.46 1.52 15.15
N LEU A 36 -9.60 2.39 15.69
CA LEU A 36 -9.70 2.88 17.06
C LEU A 36 -10.99 3.68 17.31
N LYS A 37 -11.39 4.51 16.33
CA LYS A 37 -12.65 5.27 16.43
C LYS A 37 -13.87 4.34 16.37
N ALA A 38 -13.83 3.31 15.54
CA ALA A 38 -14.88 2.31 15.43
C ALA A 38 -14.98 1.44 16.69
N ASP A 39 -13.85 0.95 17.22
CA ASP A 39 -13.77 0.19 18.48
C ASP A 39 -14.37 0.99 19.64
N LYS A 40 -14.00 2.27 19.74
CA LYS A 40 -14.52 3.17 20.77
C LYS A 40 -16.02 3.44 20.62
N TRP A 41 -16.55 3.44 19.39
CA TRP A 41 -17.97 3.62 19.14
C TRP A 41 -18.79 2.36 19.44
N LEU A 42 -18.22 1.18 19.20
CA LEU A 42 -18.84 -0.11 19.50
C LEU A 42 -18.62 -0.60 20.94
N HIS A 43 -17.86 0.13 21.78
CA HIS A 43 -17.48 -0.28 23.15
C HIS A 43 -16.83 -1.68 23.22
N THR A 44 -16.32 -2.18 22.09
CA THR A 44 -15.68 -3.48 22.00
C THR A 44 -14.19 -3.29 22.27
N SER A 45 -13.52 -4.30 22.84
CA SER A 45 -12.05 -4.32 22.96
C SER A 45 -11.40 -3.92 21.63
N PRO A 46 -10.16 -3.38 21.63
CA PRO A 46 -9.52 -2.76 20.46
C PRO A 46 -9.16 -3.77 19.35
N VAL A 47 -10.17 -4.44 18.82
CA VAL A 47 -10.08 -5.56 17.89
C VAL A 47 -10.12 -5.00 16.48
N PHE A 48 -10.97 -4.03 16.15
CA PHE A 48 -10.96 -3.41 14.82
C PHE A 48 -9.66 -2.63 14.57
N ALA A 49 -9.10 -1.96 15.57
CA ALA A 49 -7.80 -1.30 15.48
C ALA A 49 -6.65 -2.27 15.17
N CYS A 50 -6.79 -3.55 15.53
CA CYS A 50 -5.82 -4.60 15.23
C CYS A 50 -6.13 -5.33 13.91
N VAL A 51 -7.41 -5.64 13.67
CA VAL A 51 -7.87 -6.41 12.51
C VAL A 51 -7.85 -5.57 11.24
N LEU A 52 -8.23 -4.29 11.26
CA LEU A 52 -8.18 -3.43 10.06
C LEU A 52 -6.79 -3.34 9.43
N PRO A 53 -5.73 -2.94 10.16
CA PRO A 53 -4.39 -2.86 9.57
C PRO A 53 -3.91 -4.24 9.11
N LEU A 54 -4.26 -5.31 9.82
CA LEU A 54 -3.95 -6.68 9.40
C LEU A 54 -4.65 -7.06 8.09
N LEU A 55 -5.91 -6.65 7.92
CA LEU A 55 -6.71 -6.88 6.71
C LEU A 55 -6.19 -6.07 5.52
N ILE A 56 -5.80 -4.81 5.74
CA ILE A 56 -5.14 -4.00 4.71
C ILE A 56 -3.81 -4.62 4.29
N LEU A 57 -3.00 -5.05 5.26
CA LEU A 57 -1.73 -5.70 4.97
C LEU A 57 -1.96 -6.99 4.16
N PHE A 58 -2.95 -7.80 4.55
CA PHE A 58 -3.35 -9.00 3.82
C PHE A 58 -3.83 -8.68 2.40
N GLY A 59 -4.62 -7.62 2.22
CA GLY A 59 -5.08 -7.17 0.90
C GLY A 59 -3.94 -6.71 0.00
N ILE A 60 -2.96 -5.99 0.56
CA ILE A 60 -1.74 -5.59 -0.16
C ILE A 60 -0.94 -6.83 -0.57
N PHE A 61 -0.72 -7.77 0.36
CA PHE A 61 -0.01 -9.02 0.05
C PHE A 61 -0.75 -9.85 -1.00
N TYR A 62 -2.07 -9.98 -0.89
CA TYR A 62 -2.87 -10.69 -1.88
C TYR A 62 -2.74 -10.06 -3.27
N LYS A 63 -2.81 -8.72 -3.34
CA LYS A 63 -2.61 -7.98 -4.59
C LYS A 63 -1.19 -8.21 -5.14
N LEU A 64 -0.17 -8.17 -4.28
CA LEU A 64 1.23 -8.42 -4.64
C LEU A 64 1.42 -9.83 -5.19
N PHE A 65 0.81 -10.83 -4.54
CA PHE A 65 0.84 -12.22 -4.97
C PHE A 65 0.15 -12.37 -6.32
N LYS A 66 -1.03 -11.77 -6.50
CA LYS A 66 -1.76 -11.80 -7.77
C LYS A 66 -1.00 -11.10 -8.90
N GLU A 67 -0.36 -9.97 -8.62
CA GLU A 67 0.47 -9.25 -9.59
C GLU A 67 1.72 -10.04 -9.98
N THR A 68 2.31 -10.77 -9.03
CA THR A 68 3.49 -11.60 -9.27
C THR A 68 3.16 -12.89 -10.03
N ASN A 69 1.96 -13.45 -9.85
CA ASN A 69 1.51 -14.68 -10.51
C ASN A 69 0.80 -14.42 -11.86
N ARG A 70 0.74 -13.18 -12.35
CA ARG A 70 0.25 -12.93 -13.70
C ARG A 70 1.28 -13.48 -14.71
N PRO A 71 0.92 -14.47 -15.53
CA PRO A 71 1.80 -14.88 -16.62
C PRO A 71 2.04 -13.66 -17.52
N PRO A 72 3.25 -13.50 -18.09
CA PRO A 72 3.55 -12.39 -18.97
C PRO A 72 2.57 -12.42 -20.15
N ASP A 73 1.80 -11.35 -20.30
CA ASP A 73 0.93 -11.15 -21.44
C ASP A 73 1.84 -11.07 -22.69
N HIS A 74 1.83 -12.11 -23.52
CA HIS A 74 2.45 -12.09 -24.84
C HIS A 74 1.52 -11.31 -25.78
N GLU A 75 1.75 -10.00 -25.93
CA GLU A 75 1.29 -9.20 -27.08
C GLU A 75 2.43 -9.00 -28.09
#